data_AF-A0A7S2H597-F1
#
_entry.id   AF-A0A7S2H597-F1
#
_cell.length_a   1.000
_cell.length_b   1.000
_cell.length_c   1.000
_cell.angle_alpha   90.00
_cell.angle_beta   90.00
_cell.angle_gamma   90.00
#
_symmetry.space_group_name_H-M   'P 1'
#
loop_
_entity.id
_entity.type
_entity.pdbx_description
1 polymer ?
#
loop_
_entity_poly.entity_id
_entity_poly.type
_entity_poly.pdbx_seq_one_letter_code
_entity_poly.pdbx_strand_id
1 'polypeptide(L)'
;PEVDMWSVGCCVAEMATCQPLFPGDSEIGTIFKILRLLGTPTEQTWPGFSKLEHWKTSFPQWPPTDLETLLEVRPELGELGLDLLRGLLCLNPQARLPARRAKAHALLAQTHAT
;
A
#
# COMPACT_ATOMS: atom_id res chain seq x y z
N PRO A 1 13.04 -0.75 9.00
CA PRO A 1 11.95 -1.58 9.57
C PRO A 1 10.81 -1.74 8.56
N GLU A 2 10.02 -2.79 8.62
CA GLU A 2 8.92 -3.02 7.64
C GLU A 2 7.86 -1.91 7.70
N VAL A 3 7.65 -1.33 8.89
CA VAL A 3 6.77 -0.18 9.12
C VAL A 3 7.23 1.05 8.32
N ASP A 4 8.54 1.29 8.20
CA ASP A 4 9.07 2.45 7.47
C ASP A 4 8.69 2.41 5.98
N MET A 5 8.68 1.22 5.38
CA MET A 5 8.39 1.07 3.95
C MET A 5 6.91 1.32 3.63
N TRP A 6 6.01 1.05 4.58
CA TRP A 6 4.59 1.42 4.43
C TRP A 6 4.44 2.93 4.37
N SER A 7 5.05 3.64 5.32
CA SER A 7 5.05 5.11 5.34
C SER A 7 5.66 5.69 4.06
N VAL A 8 6.74 5.11 3.53
CA VAL A 8 7.30 5.50 2.22
C VAL A 8 6.27 5.32 1.11
N GLY A 9 5.54 4.20 1.07
CA GLY A 9 4.45 3.99 0.11
C GLY A 9 3.37 5.05 0.18
N CYS A 10 2.92 5.39 1.39
CA CYS A 10 1.97 6.48 1.60
C CYS A 10 2.52 7.83 1.11
N CYS A 11 3.78 8.16 1.44
CA CYS A 11 4.41 9.40 0.99
C CYS A 11 4.56 9.46 -0.53
N VAL A 12 4.94 8.36 -1.19
CA VAL A 12 5.04 8.31 -2.66
C VAL A 12 3.67 8.55 -3.29
N ALA A 13 2.62 7.88 -2.79
CA ALA A 13 1.26 8.08 -3.27
C ALA A 13 0.76 9.51 -3.01
N GLU A 14 1.08 10.09 -1.85
CA GLU A 14 0.71 11.46 -1.50
C GLU A 14 1.45 12.50 -2.37
N MET A 15 2.75 12.34 -2.61
CA MET A 15 3.48 13.17 -3.57
C MET A 15 2.90 13.04 -4.98
N ALA A 16 2.51 11.82 -5.35
CA ALA A 16 1.91 11.52 -6.64
C ALA A 16 0.45 11.98 -6.75
N THR A 17 -0.25 12.36 -5.68
CA THR A 17 -1.67 12.78 -5.73
C THR A 17 -1.89 14.19 -5.18
N CYS A 18 -0.88 14.76 -4.52
CA CYS A 18 -0.96 15.95 -3.68
C CYS A 18 -2.04 15.85 -2.58
N GLN A 19 -2.44 14.64 -2.19
CA GLN A 19 -3.47 14.36 -1.20
C GLN A 19 -3.06 13.18 -0.33
N PRO A 20 -3.39 13.17 0.98
CA PRO A 20 -3.11 12.01 1.82
C PRO A 20 -3.81 10.76 1.28
N LEU A 21 -3.07 9.64 1.15
CA LEU A 21 -3.64 8.39 0.65
C LEU A 21 -4.73 7.82 1.58
N PHE A 22 -4.52 7.95 2.89
CA PHE A 22 -5.44 7.46 3.92
C PHE A 22 -5.77 8.57 4.94
N PRO A 23 -6.68 9.51 4.59
CA PRO A 23 -7.01 10.62 5.48
C PRO A 23 -7.94 10.14 6.59
N GLY A 24 -7.42 9.53 7.65
CA GLY A 24 -8.18 9.02 8.79
C GLY A 24 -8.41 10.04 9.90
N ASP A 25 -9.58 10.01 10.53
CA ASP A 25 -9.97 10.78 11.72
C ASP A 25 -9.87 9.95 13.02
N SER A 26 -9.64 8.66 12.89
CA SER A 26 -9.44 7.69 13.97
C SER A 26 -8.58 6.52 13.49
N GLU A 27 -8.04 5.74 14.43
CA GLU A 27 -7.26 4.53 14.11
C GLU A 27 -8.09 3.54 13.29
N ILE A 28 -9.29 3.20 13.76
CA ILE A 28 -10.18 2.26 13.06
C ILE A 28 -10.66 2.80 11.72
N GLY A 29 -10.93 4.11 11.63
CA GLY A 29 -11.30 4.75 10.37
C GLY A 29 -10.17 4.69 9.33
N THR A 30 -8.92 4.80 9.78
CA THR A 30 -7.74 4.62 8.91
C THR A 30 -7.62 3.19 8.44
N ILE A 31 -7.78 2.21 9.34
CA ILE A 31 -7.77 0.77 9.00
C ILE A 31 -8.83 0.46 7.94
N PHE A 32 -10.07 0.93 8.12
CA PHE A 32 -11.13 0.68 7.14
C PHE A 32 -10.87 1.33 5.78
N LYS A 33 -10.23 2.52 5.74
CA LYS A 33 -9.80 3.13 4.47
C LYS A 33 -8.73 2.30 3.77
N ILE A 34 -7.77 1.78 4.53
CA ILE A 34 -6.74 0.86 4.02
C ILE A 34 -7.38 -0.39 3.41
N LEU A 35 -8.25 -1.07 4.16
CA LEU A 35 -8.90 -2.31 3.70
C LEU A 35 -9.86 -2.07 2.54
N ARG A 36 -10.47 -0.89 2.45
CA ARG A 36 -11.33 -0.52 1.30
C ARG A 36 -10.53 -0.31 0.02
N LEU A 37 -9.29 0.22 0.12
CA LEU A 37 -8.43 0.46 -1.03
C LEU A 37 -7.68 -0.81 -1.48
N LEU A 38 -7.22 -1.63 -0.54
CA LEU A 38 -6.35 -2.79 -0.80
C LEU A 38 -7.07 -4.14 -0.70
N GLY A 39 -8.34 -4.14 -0.28
CA GLY A 39 -9.09 -5.33 0.06
C GLY A 39 -8.76 -5.84 1.46
N THR A 40 -9.63 -6.71 1.97
CA THR A 40 -9.38 -7.40 3.24
C THR A 40 -8.41 -8.56 3.03
N PRO A 41 -7.35 -8.72 3.85
CA PRO A 41 -6.44 -9.85 3.74
C PRO A 41 -7.17 -11.19 3.83
N THR A 42 -6.57 -12.20 3.23
CA THR A 42 -6.94 -13.60 3.41
C THR A 42 -5.75 -14.34 4.01
N GLU A 43 -5.96 -15.56 4.51
CA GLU A 43 -4.85 -16.39 5.01
C GLU A 43 -3.84 -16.76 3.90
N GLN A 44 -4.21 -16.63 2.63
CA GLN A 44 -3.31 -16.80 1.50
C GLN A 44 -2.43 -15.56 1.27
N THR A 45 -2.99 -14.34 1.38
CA THR A 45 -2.24 -13.10 1.14
C THR A 45 -1.45 -12.63 2.38
N TRP A 46 -1.99 -12.87 3.56
CA TRP A 46 -1.34 -12.62 4.84
C TRP A 46 -1.60 -13.79 5.82
N PRO A 47 -0.75 -14.82 5.80
CA PRO A 47 -0.85 -15.93 6.74
C PRO A 47 -0.80 -15.46 8.20
N GLY A 48 -1.81 -15.83 8.98
CA GLY A 48 -1.93 -15.49 10.39
C GLY A 48 -2.59 -14.14 10.69
N PHE A 49 -3.05 -13.37 9.69
CA PHE A 49 -3.66 -12.07 9.94
C PHE A 49 -4.90 -12.16 10.84
N SER A 50 -5.68 -13.26 10.74
CA SER A 50 -6.87 -13.48 11.55
C SER A 50 -6.57 -13.65 13.05
N LYS A 51 -5.31 -13.89 13.41
CA LYS A 51 -4.82 -14.09 14.78
C LYS A 51 -4.23 -12.82 15.39
N LEU A 52 -4.19 -11.70 14.65
CA LEU A 52 -3.70 -10.43 15.18
C LEU A 52 -4.61 -9.97 16.32
N GLU A 53 -4.01 -9.48 17.41
CA GLU A 53 -4.69 -9.14 18.67
C GLU A 53 -5.90 -8.22 18.49
N HIS A 54 -5.81 -7.27 17.56
CA HIS A 54 -6.84 -6.26 17.33
C HIS A 54 -7.74 -6.56 16.14
N TRP A 55 -7.53 -7.68 15.44
CA TRP A 55 -8.42 -8.12 14.38
C TRP A 55 -9.73 -8.65 14.96
N LYS A 56 -10.85 -8.30 14.32
CA LYS A 56 -12.17 -8.80 14.67
C LYS A 56 -12.87 -9.34 13.43
N THR A 57 -13.43 -10.53 13.51
CA THR A 57 -14.24 -11.13 12.44
C THR A 57 -15.52 -10.33 12.13
N SER A 58 -15.93 -9.44 13.04
CA SER A 58 -17.03 -8.50 12.85
C SER A 58 -16.66 -7.27 12.01
N PHE A 59 -15.38 -7.07 11.66
CA PHE A 59 -15.00 -5.96 10.78
C PHE A 59 -15.56 -6.18 9.36
N PRO A 60 -15.97 -5.10 8.67
CA PRO A 60 -16.43 -5.22 7.30
C PRO A 60 -15.35 -5.87 6.43
N GLN A 61 -15.80 -6.67 5.46
CA GLN A 61 -14.93 -7.34 4.50
C GLN A 61 -15.06 -6.61 3.15
N TRP A 62 -13.93 -6.26 2.56
CA TRP A 62 -13.85 -5.67 1.23
C TRP A 62 -13.21 -6.67 0.27
N PRO A 63 -13.71 -6.76 -0.98
CA PRO A 63 -13.14 -7.67 -1.97
C PRO A 63 -11.67 -7.30 -2.24
N PRO A 64 -10.86 -8.25 -2.73
CA PRO A 64 -9.53 -7.93 -3.24
C PRO A 64 -9.64 -6.83 -4.29
N THR A 65 -8.87 -5.77 -4.10
CA THR A 65 -8.80 -4.62 -5.01
C THR A 65 -7.36 -4.36 -5.39
N ASP A 66 -7.18 -3.64 -6.49
CA ASP A 66 -5.88 -3.16 -6.93
C ASP A 66 -5.83 -1.63 -6.85
N LEU A 67 -4.61 -1.10 -6.78
CA LEU A 67 -4.29 0.31 -6.80
C LEU A 67 -4.51 0.96 -8.17
N GLU A 68 -5.03 0.23 -9.17
CA GLU A 68 -5.32 0.75 -10.52
C GLU A 68 -6.22 1.99 -10.50
N THR A 69 -7.11 2.10 -9.51
CA THR A 69 -7.93 3.32 -9.29
C THR A 69 -7.09 4.58 -9.07
N LEU A 70 -5.83 4.46 -8.62
CA LEU A 70 -4.91 5.59 -8.55
C LEU A 70 -4.49 6.09 -9.93
N LEU A 71 -4.44 5.23 -10.96
CA LEU A 71 -4.14 5.63 -12.33
C LEU A 71 -5.30 6.40 -12.98
N GLU A 72 -6.54 6.15 -12.56
CA GLU A 72 -7.69 6.95 -13.02
C GLU A 72 -7.58 8.40 -12.56
N VAL A 73 -7.03 8.63 -11.37
CA VAL A 73 -6.84 9.97 -10.79
C VAL A 73 -5.51 10.59 -11.23
N ARG A 74 -4.46 9.78 -11.36
CA ARG A 74 -3.08 10.21 -11.65
C ARG A 74 -2.41 9.28 -12.67
N PRO A 75 -2.73 9.46 -13.96
CA PRO A 75 -2.15 8.65 -15.04
C PRO A 75 -0.61 8.72 -15.10
N GLU A 76 0.00 9.80 -14.60
CA GLU A 76 1.45 10.01 -14.62
C GLU A 76 2.22 9.05 -13.70
N LEU A 77 1.53 8.42 -12.73
CA LEU A 77 2.13 7.37 -11.92
C LEU A 77 2.56 6.19 -12.82
N GLY A 78 1.76 5.89 -13.85
CA GLY A 78 1.99 4.82 -14.81
C GLY A 78 2.16 3.44 -14.17
N GLU A 79 2.44 2.45 -15.01
CA GLU A 79 2.61 1.06 -14.55
C GLU A 79 3.80 0.89 -13.60
N LEU A 80 4.89 1.62 -13.81
CA LEU A 80 6.08 1.53 -12.96
C LEU A 80 5.87 2.16 -11.58
N GLY A 81 5.12 3.25 -11.48
CA GLY A 81 4.75 3.83 -10.19
C GLY A 81 3.77 2.93 -9.45
N LEU A 82 2.82 2.34 -10.18
CA LEU A 82 1.86 1.41 -9.63
C LEU A 82 2.54 0.14 -9.08
N ASP A 83 3.48 -0.44 -9.83
CA ASP A 83 4.25 -1.61 -9.39
C ASP A 83 5.04 -1.33 -8.09
N LEU A 84 5.68 -0.16 -8.02
CA LEU A 84 6.37 0.27 -6.81
C LEU A 84 5.40 0.39 -5.63
N LEU A 85 4.25 1.03 -5.81
CA LEU A 85 3.25 1.21 -4.76
C LEU A 85 2.65 -0.12 -4.30
N ARG A 86 2.35 -1.07 -5.21
CA ARG A 86 1.88 -2.43 -4.86
C ARG A 86 2.89 -3.12 -3.92
N GLY A 87 4.18 -2.98 -4.20
CA GLY A 87 5.24 -3.53 -3.35
C GLY A 87 5.33 -2.85 -1.97
N LEU A 88 5.28 -1.52 -1.94
CA LEU A 88 5.42 -0.73 -0.71
C LEU A 88 4.19 -0.82 0.22
N LEU A 89 3.00 -0.88 -0.36
CA LEU A 89 1.71 -0.93 0.33
C LEU A 89 1.17 -2.35 0.49
N CYS A 90 2.05 -3.36 0.48
CA CYS A 90 1.65 -4.72 0.82
C CYS A 90 1.23 -4.80 2.30
N LEU A 91 0.02 -5.32 2.55
CA LEU A 91 -0.53 -5.45 3.90
C LEU A 91 0.32 -6.40 4.76
N ASN A 92 0.72 -7.54 4.19
CA ASN A 92 1.62 -8.49 4.85
C ASN A 92 3.04 -7.89 4.98
N PRO A 93 3.52 -7.58 6.20
CA PRO A 93 4.83 -6.97 6.40
C PRO A 93 5.99 -7.80 5.86
N GLN A 94 5.88 -9.13 5.91
CA GLN A 94 6.92 -10.06 5.44
C GLN A 94 7.01 -10.14 3.91
N ALA A 95 5.94 -9.79 3.21
CA ALA A 95 5.90 -9.72 1.75
C ALA A 95 6.18 -8.31 1.21
N ARG A 96 6.22 -7.30 2.07
CA ARG A 96 6.41 -5.89 1.71
C ARG A 96 7.79 -5.64 1.11
N LEU A 97 7.84 -4.81 0.07
CA LEU A 97 9.07 -4.49 -0.67
C LEU A 97 10.11 -3.81 0.27
N PRO A 98 11.28 -4.42 0.49
CA PRO A 98 12.30 -3.84 1.36
C PRO A 98 13.05 -2.69 0.69
N ALA A 99 13.55 -1.74 1.48
CA ALA A 99 14.23 -0.53 1.03
C ALA A 99 15.31 -0.76 -0.04
N ARG A 100 16.14 -1.81 0.13
CA ARG A 100 17.21 -2.15 -0.82
C ARG A 100 16.66 -2.49 -2.22
N ARG A 101 15.52 -3.20 -2.28
CA ARG A 101 14.87 -3.55 -3.54
C ARG A 101 14.08 -2.37 -4.11
N ALA A 102 13.42 -1.59 -3.25
CA ALA A 102 12.73 -0.37 -3.66
C ALA A 102 13.69 0.63 -4.33
N LYS A 103 14.89 0.85 -3.76
CA LYS A 103 15.92 1.71 -4.37
C LYS A 103 16.36 1.24 -5.77
N ALA A 104 16.40 -0.06 -5.99
CA ALA A 104 16.77 -0.66 -7.29
C ALA A 104 15.57 -0.81 -8.25
N HIS A 105 14.38 -0.36 -7.86
CA HIS A 105 13.17 -0.46 -8.66
C HIS A 105 13.32 0.35 -9.96
N ALA A 106 12.79 -0.16 -11.08
CA ALA A 106 12.95 0.45 -12.40
C ALA A 106 12.49 1.91 -12.46
N LEU A 107 11.43 2.27 -11.70
CA LEU A 107 10.99 3.66 -11.55
C LEU A 107 12.09 4.58 -10.99
N LEU A 108 12.79 4.15 -9.93
CA LEU A 108 13.82 4.95 -9.25
C LEU A 108 15.20 4.80 -9.90
N ALA A 109 15.45 3.72 -10.64
CA ALA A 109 16.69 3.57 -11.41
C ALA A 109 16.77 4.58 -12.57
N GLN A 110 15.62 5.04 -13.08
CA GLN A 110 15.55 6.03 -14.17
C GLN A 110 15.89 7.46 -13.71
N THR A 111 15.78 7.79 -12.42
CA THR A 111 15.96 9.17 -11.93
C THR A 111 17.42 9.62 -11.83
N HIS A 112 18.39 8.73 -12.13
CA HIS A 112 19.82 9.04 -12.19
C HIS A 112 20.36 9.19 -13.64
N ALA A 113 19.49 9.22 -14.65
CA ALA A 113 19.89 9.31 -16.06
C ALA A 113 19.75 10.71 -16.69
N THR A 114 19.60 11.77 -15.89
CA THR A 114 19.56 13.17 -16.36
C THR A 114 20.55 14.04 -15.60
#